data_AF-A0A0N4YZ59-F1
#
_entry.id   AF-A0A0N4YZ59-F1
#
_cell.length_a   1.000
_cell.length_b   1.000
_cell.length_c   1.000
_cell.angle_alpha   90.00
_cell.angle_beta   90.00
_cell.angle_gamma   90.00
#
_symmetry.space_group_name_H-M   'P 1'
#
loop_
_entity.id
_entity.type
_entity.pdbx_description
1 polymer ?
#
loop_
_entity_poly.entity_id
_entity_poly.type
_entity_poly.pdbx_seq_one_letter_code
_entity_poly.pdbx_strand_id
1 'polypeptide(L)'
;MGVVSEVRHHFGVVASSVSDPLYVIFPLFHVTEVYDIRRCNFRYLKLYPRAREDFVEYLIKIDQLDEAAAQLVTLVNEDMPVSDKGKTVHQLWAELCELISKNPKKVHSLDVNVIMRQGIQKYSDQVGVLWCSFAEYYIRAGQFERARDIYEEAMISVKTVRDFTQIFDAYAAFEERNTAARMDNLAEPPDEEDELELEWLFARFEHLMARRPLLLNSVLLRQNPHNVHEWLNRVTLYEGQPEKIDSCRAVYDRILDLRIATPQVVINYAMFLEEHDYYEYAFKAYERGVALFKWPQVFDIWNLYLTKFVKRYVSYR
;
A
#
# COMPACT_ATOMS: atom_id res chain seq x y z
N MET A 1 61.00 30.39 -7.60
CA MET A 1 60.23 31.66 -7.62
C MET A 1 59.04 31.45 -8.55
N GLY A 2 57.82 31.71 -8.05
CA GLY A 2 56.51 31.42 -8.70
C GLY A 2 56.21 29.93 -8.69
N VAL A 3 55.24 29.36 -7.96
CA VAL A 3 53.78 29.56 -8.00
C VAL A 3 53.15 29.21 -6.62
N VAL A 4 53.85 29.46 -5.50
CA VAL A 4 53.41 29.01 -4.16
C VAL A 4 52.57 30.06 -3.39
N SER A 5 52.36 31.26 -3.93
CA SER A 5 51.79 32.38 -3.17
C SER A 5 50.29 32.65 -3.36
N GLU A 6 49.58 31.98 -4.27
CA GLU A 6 48.26 32.48 -4.72
C GLU A 6 47.03 31.69 -4.29
N VAL A 7 47.20 30.59 -3.54
CA VAL A 7 46.04 29.80 -3.02
C VAL A 7 45.80 30.03 -1.52
N ARG A 8 46.67 30.81 -0.85
CA ARG A 8 46.57 31.10 0.60
C ARG A 8 45.43 32.05 0.99
N HIS A 9 44.61 32.53 0.06
CA HIS A 9 43.69 33.63 0.33
C HIS A 9 42.19 33.30 0.38
N HIS A 10 41.76 32.03 0.30
CA HIS A 10 40.31 31.72 0.27
C HIS A 10 39.73 30.88 1.41
N PHE A 11 40.54 30.41 2.36
CA PHE A 11 40.02 29.67 3.51
C PHE A 11 40.70 30.13 4.80
N GLY A 12 40.29 31.33 5.24
CA GLY A 12 40.62 31.86 6.55
C GLY A 12 39.35 32.02 7.39
N VAL A 13 39.46 31.60 8.66
CA VAL A 13 38.60 31.92 9.81
C VAL A 13 37.23 31.21 9.78
N VAL A 14 36.76 30.44 10.78
CA VAL A 14 36.81 30.62 12.24
C VAL A 14 36.77 29.24 12.92
N ALA A 15 37.68 29.03 13.87
CA ALA A 15 37.56 28.02 14.90
C ALA A 15 36.73 28.58 16.06
N SER A 16 35.65 27.89 16.45
CA SER A 16 35.04 28.03 17.78
C SER A 16 33.94 26.98 18.03
N SER A 17 34.31 25.79 18.48
CA SER A 17 33.63 25.03 19.55
C SER A 17 34.27 23.63 19.68
N VAL A 18 34.45 23.20 20.92
CA VAL A 18 35.33 22.10 21.34
C VAL A 18 34.56 20.77 21.35
N SER A 19 33.93 20.39 20.25
CA SER A 19 33.06 19.18 20.22
C SER A 19 33.24 18.25 19.02
N ASP A 20 34.26 18.42 18.18
CA ASP A 20 34.42 17.62 16.96
C ASP A 20 35.70 16.78 16.94
N PRO A 21 35.63 15.45 17.21
CA PRO A 21 36.71 14.52 16.90
C PRO A 21 36.85 14.24 15.40
N LEU A 22 35.87 14.64 14.57
CA LEU A 22 35.82 14.40 13.12
C LEU A 22 37.03 15.00 12.37
N TYR A 23 37.63 16.07 12.89
CA TYR A 23 38.72 16.77 12.21
C TYR A 23 40.13 16.30 12.58
N VAL A 24 40.30 15.47 13.61
CA VAL A 24 41.65 15.06 14.06
C VAL A 24 42.15 13.81 13.33
N ILE A 25 41.26 13.02 12.72
CA ILE A 25 41.66 11.84 11.92
C ILE A 25 41.76 12.15 10.42
N PHE A 26 41.08 13.21 9.95
CA PHE A 26 41.04 13.56 8.53
C PHE A 26 42.37 14.05 7.89
N PRO A 27 43.35 14.67 8.61
CA PRO A 27 44.58 15.15 7.97
C PRO A 27 45.76 14.15 8.02
N LEU A 28 45.70 13.05 8.78
CA LEU A 28 46.89 12.23 9.07
C LEU A 28 47.07 11.00 8.17
N PHE A 29 46.07 10.64 7.37
CA PHE A 29 46.24 9.61 6.34
C PHE A 29 45.63 10.11 5.02
N HIS A 30 46.43 10.86 4.26
CA HIS A 30 46.35 10.78 2.80
C HIS A 30 46.70 9.34 2.40
N VAL A 31 45.74 8.42 2.51
CA VAL A 31 45.84 7.07 1.93
C VAL A 31 44.67 6.88 1.00
N THR A 32 45.04 6.59 -0.23
CA THR A 32 44.31 6.73 -1.48
C THR A 32 43.33 5.62 -1.78
N GLU A 33 42.91 4.83 -0.78
CA GLU A 33 41.99 3.72 -0.99
C GLU A 33 40.76 3.83 -0.07
N VAL A 34 39.59 3.94 -0.69
CA VAL A 34 38.26 3.98 -0.06
C VAL A 34 38.05 2.80 0.92
N TYR A 35 38.77 1.69 0.72
CA TYR A 35 38.72 0.48 1.56
C TYR A 35 39.34 0.65 2.96
N ASP A 36 40.39 1.46 3.11
CA ASP A 36 41.03 1.67 4.42
C ASP A 36 40.21 2.63 5.28
N ILE A 37 39.55 3.61 4.66
CA ILE A 37 38.62 4.52 5.33
C ILE A 37 37.39 3.74 5.85
N ARG A 38 36.87 2.79 5.08
CA ARG A 38 35.79 1.87 5.51
C ARG A 38 36.17 1.10 6.77
N ARG A 39 37.32 0.44 6.79
CA ARG A 39 37.78 -0.35 7.95
C ARG A 39 38.02 0.50 9.20
N CYS A 40 38.60 1.68 9.02
CA CYS A 40 38.78 2.64 10.11
C CYS A 40 37.43 3.11 10.67
N ASN A 41 36.46 3.41 9.82
CA ASN A 41 35.12 3.79 10.25
C ASN A 41 34.35 2.63 10.91
N PHE A 42 34.47 1.38 10.44
CA PHE A 42 33.89 0.22 11.14
C PHE A 42 34.48 0.00 12.54
N ARG A 43 35.77 0.28 12.73
CA ARG A 43 36.41 0.24 14.06
C ARG A 43 35.96 1.41 14.92
N TYR A 44 35.79 2.59 14.33
CA TYR A 44 35.27 3.78 15.00
C TYR A 44 33.80 3.62 15.42
N LEU A 45 32.96 3.00 14.59
CA LEU A 45 31.56 2.66 14.89
C LEU A 45 31.41 1.68 16.06
N LYS A 46 32.39 0.79 16.26
CA LYS A 46 32.44 -0.08 17.45
C LYS A 46 32.76 0.70 18.73
N LEU A 47 33.45 1.84 18.62
CA LEU A 47 33.84 2.70 19.74
C LEU A 47 32.79 3.78 20.04
N TYR A 48 32.15 4.30 18.99
CA TYR A 48 31.11 5.34 19.07
C TYR A 48 29.92 4.97 18.17
N PRO A 49 28.94 4.20 18.67
CA PRO A 49 27.68 3.96 17.98
C PRO A 49 26.94 5.25 17.60
N ARG A 50 27.20 6.33 18.35
CA ARG A 50 26.62 7.68 18.20
C ARG A 50 26.95 8.39 16.90
N ALA A 51 28.10 8.09 16.28
CA ALA A 51 28.53 8.74 15.04
C ALA A 51 28.04 8.03 13.76
N ARG A 52 27.14 7.04 13.90
CA ARG A 52 26.69 6.23 12.77
C ARG A 52 25.85 7.02 11.76
N GLU A 53 25.17 8.08 12.17
CA GLU A 53 24.46 8.98 11.24
C GLU A 53 25.39 9.82 10.38
N ASP A 54 26.44 10.39 10.97
CA ASP A 54 27.47 11.14 10.22
C ASP A 54 28.16 10.22 9.21
N PHE A 55 28.33 8.94 9.57
CA PHE A 55 28.84 7.94 8.67
C PHE A 55 27.88 7.61 7.52
N VAL A 56 26.57 7.53 7.77
CA VAL A 56 25.57 7.37 6.69
C VAL A 56 25.60 8.56 5.74
N GLU A 57 25.63 9.80 6.25
CA GLU A 57 25.74 11.00 5.40
C GLU A 57 27.04 11.01 4.57
N TYR A 58 28.14 10.55 5.16
CA TYR A 58 29.41 10.39 4.46
C TYR A 58 29.33 9.31 3.36
N LEU A 59 28.70 8.17 3.63
CA LEU A 59 28.52 7.10 2.64
C LEU A 59 27.62 7.52 1.49
N ILE A 60 26.57 8.31 1.75
CA ILE A 60 25.72 8.91 0.72
C ILE A 60 26.54 9.84 -0.18
N LYS A 61 27.44 10.66 0.39
CA LYS A 61 28.34 11.53 -0.38
C LYS A 61 29.32 10.76 -1.27
N ILE A 62 29.71 9.55 -0.87
CA ILE A 62 30.63 8.67 -1.62
C ILE A 62 29.88 7.71 -2.56
N ASP A 63 28.55 7.82 -2.64
CA ASP A 63 27.68 6.99 -3.48
C ASP A 63 27.75 5.48 -3.14
N GLN A 64 28.14 5.14 -1.90
CA GLN A 64 28.17 3.78 -1.39
C GLN A 64 26.90 3.46 -0.62
N LEU A 65 25.83 3.31 -1.40
CA LEU A 65 24.46 3.25 -0.89
C LEU A 65 24.11 1.93 -0.19
N ASP A 66 24.78 0.83 -0.53
CA ASP A 66 24.50 -0.49 0.06
C ASP A 66 24.93 -0.55 1.52
N GLU A 67 26.11 -0.01 1.79
CA GLU A 67 26.64 0.09 3.13
C GLU A 67 25.86 1.13 3.93
N ALA A 68 25.46 2.24 3.30
CA ALA A 68 24.61 3.25 3.93
C ALA A 68 23.27 2.64 4.37
N ALA A 69 22.62 1.87 3.49
CA ALA A 69 21.38 1.19 3.79
C ALA A 69 21.56 0.14 4.90
N ALA A 70 22.65 -0.64 4.89
CA ALA A 70 22.92 -1.62 5.94
C ALA A 70 23.11 -0.94 7.30
N GLN A 71 23.85 0.17 7.34
CA GLN A 71 24.03 0.94 8.57
C GLN A 71 22.71 1.58 9.05
N LEU A 72 21.88 2.10 8.13
CA LEU A 72 20.54 2.60 8.46
C LEU A 72 19.63 1.50 9.03
N VAL A 73 19.67 0.28 8.49
CA VAL A 73 18.91 -0.85 9.05
C VAL A 73 19.39 -1.19 10.45
N THR A 74 20.70 -1.18 10.70
CA THR A 74 21.21 -1.40 12.07
C THR A 74 20.82 -0.27 13.02
N LEU A 75 20.80 0.99 12.56
CA LEU A 75 20.31 2.14 13.35
C LEU A 75 18.84 2.01 13.70
N VAL A 76 18.04 1.59 12.74
CA VAL A 76 16.60 1.38 12.87
C VAL A 76 16.26 0.24 13.83
N ASN A 77 17.10 -0.81 13.86
CA ASN A 77 16.91 -1.95 14.75
C ASN A 77 17.47 -1.73 16.16
N GLU A 78 18.36 -0.75 16.33
CA GLU A 78 18.69 -0.23 17.65
C GLU A 78 17.48 0.59 18.13
N ASP A 79 16.73 0.10 19.12
CA ASP A 79 15.54 0.75 19.70
C ASP A 79 15.90 2.07 20.45
N MET A 80 16.48 3.02 19.74
CA MET A 80 16.83 4.35 20.23
C MET A 80 15.68 5.31 19.88
N PRO A 81 14.96 5.86 20.86
CA PRO A 81 13.75 6.65 20.62
C PRO A 81 14.02 7.99 19.91
N VAL A 82 15.23 8.54 20.08
CA VAL A 82 15.68 9.77 19.44
C VAL A 82 17.15 9.58 19.10
N SER A 83 17.50 9.89 17.85
CA SER A 83 18.90 10.03 17.45
C SER A 83 19.56 11.21 18.17
N ASP A 84 20.89 11.16 18.33
CA ASP A 84 21.66 12.29 18.86
C ASP A 84 21.52 13.58 18.01
N LYS A 85 21.08 13.49 16.74
CA LYS A 85 20.70 14.65 15.90
C LYS A 85 19.25 15.11 16.07
N GLY A 86 18.49 14.50 16.97
CA GLY A 86 17.07 14.79 17.18
C GLY A 86 16.13 14.17 16.14
N LYS A 87 16.66 13.33 15.23
CA LYS A 87 15.82 12.61 14.26
C LYS A 87 15.00 11.54 14.97
N THR A 88 13.73 11.45 14.61
CA THR A 88 12.87 10.36 15.09
C THR A 88 13.15 9.10 14.30
N VAL A 89 12.86 7.94 14.89
CA VAL A 89 12.94 6.65 14.21
C VAL A 89 12.12 6.65 12.90
N HIS A 90 11.01 7.39 12.87
CA HIS A 90 10.20 7.59 11.67
C HIS A 90 10.95 8.30 10.54
N GLN A 91 11.71 9.35 10.85
CA GLN A 91 12.51 10.07 9.86
C GLN A 91 13.63 9.19 9.32
N LEU A 92 14.27 8.37 10.17
CA LEU A 92 15.28 7.41 9.73
C LEU A 92 14.69 6.33 8.82
N TRP A 93 13.46 5.87 9.08
CA TRP A 93 12.75 4.97 8.18
C TRP A 93 12.37 5.62 6.86
N ALA A 94 11.90 6.86 6.88
CA ALA A 94 11.59 7.60 5.65
C ALA A 94 12.85 7.78 4.80
N GLU A 95 13.98 8.17 5.40
CA GLU A 95 15.27 8.29 4.73
C GLU A 95 15.75 6.94 4.16
N LEU A 96 15.59 5.85 4.92
CA LEU A 96 15.91 4.50 4.46
C LEU A 96 15.04 4.08 3.27
N CYS A 97 13.72 4.26 3.36
CA CYS A 97 12.78 3.94 2.30
C CYS A 97 13.04 4.75 1.03
N GLU A 98 13.35 6.04 1.17
CA GLU A 98 13.69 6.92 0.04
C GLU A 98 15.02 6.54 -0.61
N LEU A 99 16.03 6.17 0.19
CA LEU A 99 17.33 5.72 -0.33
C LEU A 99 17.19 4.41 -1.11
N ILE A 100 16.44 3.45 -0.56
CA ILE A 100 16.14 2.17 -1.20
C ILE A 100 15.32 2.39 -2.47
N SER A 101 14.22 3.14 -2.41
CA SER A 101 13.34 3.36 -3.56
C SER A 101 14.09 4.03 -4.69
N LYS A 102 14.98 4.99 -4.40
CA LYS A 102 15.72 5.71 -5.44
C LYS A 102 16.78 4.88 -6.16
N ASN A 103 17.36 3.88 -5.49
CA ASN A 103 18.54 3.17 -5.99
C ASN A 103 18.42 1.63 -5.99
N PRO A 104 17.49 1.04 -6.76
CA PRO A 104 17.31 -0.42 -6.76
C PRO A 104 18.49 -1.23 -7.29
N LYS A 105 19.28 -0.65 -8.20
CA LYS A 105 20.41 -1.34 -8.85
C LYS A 105 21.67 -1.40 -8.01
N LYS A 106 21.75 -0.63 -6.92
CA LYS A 106 22.92 -0.60 -6.06
C LYS A 106 22.69 -1.51 -4.86
N VAL A 107 21.53 -1.40 -4.20
CA VAL A 107 21.23 -2.13 -2.97
C VAL A 107 21.02 -3.64 -3.22
N HIS A 108 22.09 -4.41 -3.07
CA HIS A 108 22.06 -5.88 -3.20
C HIS A 108 22.09 -6.63 -1.86
N SER A 109 22.64 -6.02 -0.81
CA SER A 109 22.94 -6.68 0.47
C SER A 109 21.74 -6.84 1.41
N LEU A 110 20.58 -6.27 1.05
CA LEU A 110 19.40 -6.21 1.92
C LEU A 110 18.17 -6.75 1.22
N ASP A 111 17.41 -7.59 1.93
CA ASP A 111 16.09 -8.01 1.50
C ASP A 111 15.08 -6.87 1.68
N VAL A 112 14.95 -6.05 0.63
CA VAL A 112 14.04 -4.88 0.59
C VAL A 112 12.61 -5.25 0.98
N ASN A 113 12.15 -6.44 0.59
CA ASN A 113 10.82 -6.97 0.95
C ASN A 113 10.61 -7.07 2.46
N VAL A 114 11.60 -7.59 3.19
CA VAL A 114 11.48 -7.80 4.63
C VAL A 114 11.48 -6.45 5.35
N ILE A 115 12.37 -5.55 4.94
CA ILE A 115 12.50 -4.21 5.54
C ILE A 115 11.23 -3.40 5.32
N MET A 116 10.74 -3.32 4.08
CA MET A 116 9.54 -2.52 3.77
C MET A 116 8.30 -3.08 4.49
N ARG A 117 8.15 -4.41 4.58
CA ARG A 117 7.06 -5.04 5.33
C ARG A 117 7.15 -4.78 6.84
N GLN A 118 8.35 -4.82 7.41
CA GLN A 118 8.57 -4.44 8.80
C GLN A 118 8.22 -2.96 9.04
N GLY A 119 8.59 -2.08 8.11
CA GLY A 119 8.22 -0.67 8.15
C GLY A 119 6.70 -0.47 8.16
N ILE A 120 5.98 -1.13 7.24
CA ILE A 120 4.52 -1.05 7.17
C ILE A 120 3.85 -1.57 8.44
N GLN A 121 4.40 -2.62 9.07
CA GLN A 121 3.84 -3.18 10.30
C GLN A 121 4.10 -2.29 11.52
N LYS A 122 5.28 -1.66 11.60
CA LYS A 122 5.64 -0.78 12.72
C LYS A 122 4.99 0.62 12.61
N TYR A 123 4.80 1.14 11.40
CA TYR A 123 4.32 2.50 11.14
C TYR A 123 2.93 2.51 10.52
N SER A 124 1.92 2.55 11.38
CA SER A 124 0.51 2.57 10.96
C SER A 124 0.01 3.94 10.46
N ASP A 125 0.79 5.01 10.65
CA ASP A 125 0.40 6.40 10.39
C ASP A 125 0.64 6.85 8.93
N GLN A 126 1.59 6.23 8.24
CA GLN A 126 1.99 6.58 6.86
C GLN A 126 2.05 5.36 5.93
N VAL A 127 1.17 4.39 6.16
CA VAL A 127 1.11 3.14 5.37
C VAL A 127 0.99 3.41 3.87
N GLY A 128 0.21 4.43 3.47
CA GLY A 128 0.06 4.82 2.06
C GLY A 128 1.38 5.18 1.38
N VAL A 129 2.16 6.07 2.00
CA VAL A 129 3.46 6.53 1.47
C VAL A 129 4.45 5.38 1.39
N LEU A 130 4.48 4.51 2.40
CA LEU A 130 5.38 3.36 2.43
C LEU A 130 5.08 2.36 1.31
N TRP A 131 3.81 2.02 1.07
CA TRP A 131 3.44 1.17 -0.06
C TRP A 131 3.79 1.79 -1.41
N CYS A 132 3.58 3.10 -1.59
CA CYS A 132 3.95 3.79 -2.82
C CYS A 132 5.47 3.75 -3.05
N SER A 133 6.29 4.02 -2.01
CA SER A 133 7.75 3.94 -2.12
C SER A 133 8.26 2.52 -2.38
N PHE A 134 7.56 1.52 -1.83
CA PHE A 134 7.85 0.10 -2.08
C PHE A 134 7.52 -0.32 -3.51
N ALA A 135 6.39 0.16 -4.07
CA ALA A 135 6.07 -0.07 -5.48
C ALA A 135 7.04 0.66 -6.42
N GLU A 136 7.42 1.90 -6.08
CA GLU A 136 8.38 2.69 -6.85
C GLU A 136 9.75 2.01 -6.98
N TYR A 137 10.20 1.31 -5.94
CA TYR A 137 11.41 0.48 -5.99
C TYR A 137 11.34 -0.56 -7.12
N TYR A 138 10.23 -1.30 -7.24
CA TYR A 138 10.05 -2.31 -8.29
C TYR A 138 9.87 -1.72 -9.69
N ILE A 139 9.21 -0.57 -9.79
CA ILE A 139 9.07 0.18 -11.04
C ILE A 139 10.46 0.58 -11.56
N ARG A 140 11.32 1.14 -10.69
CA ARG A 140 12.68 1.53 -11.05
C ARG A 140 13.61 0.33 -11.30
N ALA A 141 13.32 -0.82 -10.69
CA ALA A 141 14.00 -2.07 -11.01
C ALA A 141 13.57 -2.68 -12.36
N GLY A 142 12.53 -2.14 -13.02
CA GLY A 142 11.97 -2.65 -14.28
C GLY A 142 11.08 -3.88 -14.11
N GLN A 143 10.70 -4.22 -12.89
CA GLN A 143 9.84 -5.38 -12.58
C GLN A 143 8.40 -4.92 -12.38
N PHE A 144 7.71 -4.61 -13.48
CA PHE A 144 6.36 -4.04 -13.47
C PHE A 144 5.30 -4.98 -12.88
N GLU A 145 5.36 -6.28 -13.18
CA GLU A 145 4.39 -7.25 -12.62
C GLU A 145 4.47 -7.32 -11.09
N ARG A 146 5.68 -7.31 -10.52
CA ARG A 146 5.84 -7.28 -9.06
C ARG A 146 5.35 -5.99 -8.44
N ALA A 147 5.52 -4.86 -9.12
CA ALA A 147 4.97 -3.59 -8.67
C ALA A 147 3.43 -3.66 -8.60
N ARG A 148 2.78 -4.30 -9.57
CA ARG A 148 1.33 -4.53 -9.57
C ARG A 148 0.89 -5.43 -8.42
N ASP A 149 1.59 -6.54 -8.19
CA ASP A 149 1.29 -7.44 -7.07
C ASP A 149 1.31 -6.69 -5.73
N ILE A 150 2.28 -5.78 -5.56
CA ILE A 150 2.41 -4.94 -4.37
C ILE A 150 1.27 -3.95 -4.25
N TYR A 151 0.85 -3.30 -5.35
CA TYR A 151 -0.31 -2.41 -5.34
C TYR A 151 -1.60 -3.16 -4.98
N GLU A 152 -1.82 -4.37 -5.54
CA GLU A 152 -2.98 -5.19 -5.20
C GLU A 152 -2.97 -5.65 -3.73
N GLU A 153 -1.81 -6.06 -3.22
CA GLU A 153 -1.63 -6.39 -1.80
C GLU A 153 -1.91 -5.17 -0.90
N ALA A 154 -1.42 -3.99 -1.30
CA ALA A 154 -1.63 -2.73 -0.58
C ALA A 154 -3.12 -2.39 -0.50
N MET A 155 -3.88 -2.49 -1.61
CA MET A 155 -5.32 -2.22 -1.63
C MET A 155 -6.12 -3.16 -0.70
N ILE A 156 -5.68 -4.41 -0.55
CA ILE A 156 -6.31 -5.41 0.32
C ILE A 156 -5.91 -5.25 1.80
N SER A 157 -4.75 -4.66 2.10
CA SER A 157 -4.27 -4.50 3.48
C SER A 157 -4.72 -3.19 4.13
N VAL A 158 -4.90 -2.12 3.35
CA VAL A 158 -5.13 -0.76 3.87
C VAL A 158 -6.50 -0.60 4.52
N LYS A 159 -6.52 0.01 5.72
CA LYS A 159 -7.74 0.28 6.49
C LYS A 159 -8.26 1.71 6.34
N THR A 160 -7.43 2.68 5.97
CA THR A 160 -7.85 4.08 5.89
C THR A 160 -8.23 4.47 4.46
N VAL A 161 -9.24 5.33 4.30
CA VAL A 161 -9.65 5.81 2.97
C VAL A 161 -8.56 6.68 2.35
N ARG A 162 -7.88 7.51 3.17
CA ARG A 162 -6.80 8.39 2.72
C ARG A 162 -5.65 7.60 2.10
N ASP A 163 -5.17 6.57 2.79
CA ASP A 163 -4.05 5.77 2.30
C ASP A 163 -4.49 4.95 1.08
N PHE A 164 -5.74 4.47 1.04
CA PHE A 164 -6.31 3.79 -0.13
C PHE A 164 -6.34 4.70 -1.36
N THR A 165 -6.83 5.94 -1.22
CA THR A 165 -6.87 6.89 -2.33
C THR A 165 -5.46 7.20 -2.84
N GLN A 166 -4.50 7.39 -1.94
CA GLN A 166 -3.11 7.66 -2.32
C GLN A 166 -2.50 6.51 -3.12
N ILE A 167 -2.71 5.26 -2.68
CA ILE A 167 -2.20 4.06 -3.35
C ILE A 167 -2.92 3.84 -4.69
N PHE A 168 -4.24 4.01 -4.72
CA PHE A 168 -5.03 3.81 -5.92
C PHE A 168 -4.67 4.84 -7.00
N ASP A 169 -4.57 6.13 -6.63
CA ASP A 169 -4.22 7.18 -7.58
C ASP A 169 -2.78 7.00 -8.09
N ALA A 170 -1.85 6.53 -7.23
CA ALA A 170 -0.50 6.15 -7.65
C ALA A 170 -0.48 4.95 -8.60
N TYR A 171 -1.31 3.94 -8.36
CA TYR A 171 -1.43 2.77 -9.23
C TYR A 171 -2.05 3.11 -10.59
N ALA A 172 -3.11 3.94 -10.60
CA ALA A 172 -3.72 4.43 -11.82
C ALA A 172 -2.73 5.27 -12.66
N ALA A 173 -1.98 6.17 -12.03
CA ALA A 173 -0.94 6.95 -12.70
C ALA A 173 0.20 6.07 -13.24
N PHE A 174 0.51 4.95 -12.55
CA PHE A 174 1.49 3.98 -13.03
C PHE A 174 1.01 3.25 -14.29
N GLU A 175 -0.23 2.74 -14.30
CA GLU A 175 -0.78 2.07 -15.49
C GLU A 175 -0.94 3.06 -16.66
N GLU A 176 -1.40 4.29 -16.40
CA GLU A 176 -1.48 5.34 -17.42
C GLU A 176 -0.10 5.65 -18.02
N ARG A 177 0.93 5.80 -17.17
CA ARG A 177 2.31 6.01 -17.62
C ARG A 177 2.82 4.81 -18.42
N ASN A 178 2.47 3.59 -18.03
CA ASN A 178 2.88 2.38 -18.74
C ASN A 178 2.23 2.32 -20.13
N THR A 179 0.94 2.61 -20.23
CA THR A 179 0.21 2.69 -21.52
C THR A 179 0.76 3.82 -22.39
N ALA A 180 0.98 5.02 -21.84
CA ALA A 180 1.55 6.15 -22.58
C ALA A 180 2.98 5.85 -23.08
N ALA A 181 3.84 5.28 -22.23
CA ALA A 181 5.18 4.88 -22.64
C ALA A 181 5.16 3.79 -23.70
N ARG A 182 4.17 2.88 -23.68
CA ARG A 182 4.02 1.90 -24.74
C ARG A 182 3.58 2.57 -26.03
N MET A 183 2.59 3.48 -25.98
CA MET A 183 2.09 4.28 -27.10
C MET A 183 3.19 5.05 -27.82
N ASP A 184 4.11 5.68 -27.08
CA ASP A 184 5.24 6.42 -27.64
C ASP A 184 6.30 5.52 -28.32
N ASN A 185 6.37 4.25 -27.93
CA ASN A 185 7.35 3.28 -28.44
C ASN A 185 6.81 2.43 -29.59
N LEU A 186 5.56 2.63 -30.06
CA LEU A 186 5.07 1.90 -31.24
C LEU A 186 5.84 2.34 -32.49
N ALA A 187 6.17 1.36 -33.33
CA ALA A 187 6.60 1.64 -34.68
C ALA A 187 5.44 2.21 -35.50
N GLU A 188 5.74 3.08 -36.46
CA GLU A 188 4.77 3.47 -37.49
C GLU A 188 5.12 2.73 -38.80
N PRO A 189 4.27 1.81 -39.31
CA PRO A 189 2.99 1.34 -38.77
C PRO A 189 3.15 0.34 -37.61
N PRO A 190 2.15 0.25 -36.72
CA PRO A 190 2.19 -0.70 -35.60
C PRO A 190 2.04 -2.13 -36.11
N ASP A 191 2.78 -3.07 -35.50
CA ASP A 191 2.59 -4.49 -35.74
C ASP A 191 1.31 -4.98 -35.02
N GLU A 192 0.70 -6.07 -35.49
CA GLU A 192 -0.50 -6.67 -34.85
C GLU A 192 -0.25 -7.01 -33.37
N GLU A 193 0.98 -7.39 -33.01
CA GLU A 193 1.38 -7.66 -31.63
C GLU A 193 1.35 -6.39 -30.76
N ASP A 194 1.77 -5.25 -31.30
CA ASP A 194 1.75 -3.98 -30.58
C ASP A 194 0.30 -3.51 -30.32
N GLU A 195 -0.60 -3.71 -31.29
CA GLU A 195 -2.02 -3.39 -31.16
C GLU A 195 -2.70 -4.23 -30.08
N LEU A 196 -2.43 -5.55 -30.07
CA LEU A 196 -2.96 -6.48 -29.06
C LEU A 196 -2.46 -6.15 -27.65
N GLU A 197 -1.18 -5.79 -27.51
CA GLU A 197 -0.63 -5.38 -26.22
C GLU A 197 -1.28 -4.09 -25.70
N LEU A 198 -1.52 -3.10 -26.57
CA LEU A 198 -2.22 -1.88 -26.19
C LEU A 198 -3.65 -2.17 -25.76
N GLU A 199 -4.40 -2.97 -26.51
CA GLU A 199 -5.77 -3.36 -26.16
C GLU A 199 -5.81 -4.03 -24.78
N TRP A 200 -4.84 -4.90 -24.50
CA TRP A 200 -4.72 -5.56 -23.21
C TRP A 200 -4.41 -4.58 -22.07
N LEU A 201 -3.55 -3.59 -22.29
CA LEU A 201 -3.26 -2.52 -21.33
C LEU A 201 -4.49 -1.65 -21.05
N PHE A 202 -5.27 -1.29 -22.08
CA PHE A 202 -6.52 -0.55 -21.93
C PHE A 202 -7.56 -1.36 -21.15
N ALA A 203 -7.79 -2.62 -21.53
CA ALA A 203 -8.73 -3.49 -20.83
C ALA A 203 -8.36 -3.67 -19.34
N ARG A 204 -7.06 -3.76 -19.04
CA ARG A 204 -6.56 -3.80 -17.66
C ARG A 204 -6.83 -2.51 -16.90
N PHE A 205 -6.55 -1.35 -17.51
CA PHE A 205 -6.79 -0.05 -16.89
C PHE A 205 -8.30 0.17 -16.62
N GLU A 206 -9.15 -0.16 -17.60
CA GLU A 206 -10.60 -0.11 -17.45
C GLU A 206 -11.08 -1.02 -16.31
N HIS A 207 -10.55 -2.24 -16.24
CA HIS A 207 -10.86 -3.17 -15.16
C HIS A 207 -10.45 -2.62 -13.78
N LEU A 208 -9.28 -1.98 -13.66
CA LEU A 208 -8.85 -1.32 -12.43
C LEU A 208 -9.81 -0.18 -12.04
N MET A 209 -10.19 0.67 -13.00
CA MET A 209 -11.09 1.79 -12.78
C MET A 209 -12.51 1.32 -12.38
N ALA A 210 -13.01 0.27 -13.02
CA ALA A 210 -14.29 -0.35 -12.67
C ALA A 210 -14.30 -0.95 -11.25
N ARG A 211 -13.14 -1.39 -10.73
CA ARG A 211 -13.01 -1.94 -9.37
C ARG A 211 -12.94 -0.86 -8.27
N ARG A 212 -12.64 0.40 -8.59
CA ARG A 212 -12.47 1.49 -7.62
C ARG A 212 -13.63 1.59 -6.60
N PRO A 213 -14.92 1.58 -7.02
CA PRO A 213 -16.03 1.70 -6.06
C PRO A 213 -16.14 0.51 -5.11
N LEU A 214 -15.93 -0.71 -5.62
CA LEU A 214 -15.95 -1.94 -4.83
C LEU A 214 -14.80 -1.99 -3.82
N LEU A 215 -13.61 -1.60 -4.25
CA LEU A 215 -12.44 -1.55 -3.38
C LEU A 215 -12.59 -0.48 -2.29
N LEU A 216 -13.08 0.71 -2.64
CA LEU A 216 -13.35 1.75 -1.66
C LEU A 216 -14.38 1.31 -0.61
N ASN A 217 -15.50 0.73 -1.07
CA ASN A 217 -16.51 0.18 -0.16
C ASN A 217 -15.92 -0.90 0.75
N SER A 218 -15.03 -1.76 0.24
CA SER A 218 -14.34 -2.75 1.08
C SER A 218 -13.45 -2.11 2.18
N VAL A 219 -12.86 -0.94 1.93
CA VAL A 219 -12.08 -0.20 2.94
C VAL A 219 -13.02 0.36 4.00
N LEU A 220 -14.15 0.95 3.59
CA LEU A 220 -15.16 1.48 4.52
C LEU A 220 -15.73 0.39 5.44
N LEU A 221 -16.01 -0.80 4.88
CA LEU A 221 -16.46 -1.97 5.63
C LEU A 221 -15.38 -2.54 6.56
N ARG A 222 -14.09 -2.42 6.21
CA ARG A 222 -12.97 -2.78 7.10
C ARG A 222 -12.85 -1.84 8.29
N GLN A 223 -13.17 -0.55 8.11
CA GLN A 223 -13.20 0.42 9.22
C GLN A 223 -14.36 0.13 10.16
N ASN A 224 -15.57 0.01 9.59
CA ASN A 224 -16.80 -0.18 10.34
C ASN A 224 -17.63 -1.32 9.73
N PRO A 225 -17.39 -2.57 10.17
CA PRO A 225 -18.16 -3.72 9.71
C PRO A 225 -19.64 -3.60 10.04
N HIS A 226 -19.99 -2.76 11.01
CA HIS A 226 -21.37 -2.60 11.45
C HIS A 226 -22.21 -1.59 10.67
N ASN A 227 -21.67 -0.98 9.61
CA ASN A 227 -22.38 0.03 8.85
C ASN A 227 -23.30 -0.58 7.78
N VAL A 228 -24.62 -0.61 8.07
CA VAL A 228 -25.64 -1.14 7.14
C VAL A 228 -25.67 -0.38 5.81
N HIS A 229 -25.46 0.94 5.84
CA HIS A 229 -25.50 1.75 4.62
C HIS A 229 -24.42 1.31 3.63
N GLU A 230 -23.20 1.04 4.11
CA GLU A 230 -22.12 0.60 3.25
C GLU A 230 -22.33 -0.81 2.71
N TRP A 231 -22.94 -1.70 3.51
CA TRP A 231 -23.33 -3.01 3.00
C TRP A 231 -24.42 -2.92 1.94
N LEU A 232 -25.39 -2.01 2.08
CA LEU A 232 -26.40 -1.74 1.06
C LEU A 232 -25.80 -1.12 -0.20
N ASN A 233 -24.87 -0.17 -0.07
CA ASN A 233 -24.11 0.38 -1.20
C ASN A 233 -23.37 -0.74 -1.95
N ARG A 234 -22.87 -1.75 -1.24
CA ARG A 234 -22.22 -2.88 -1.88
C ARG A 234 -23.18 -3.72 -2.72
N VAL A 235 -24.42 -3.87 -2.26
CA VAL A 235 -25.46 -4.57 -3.04
C VAL A 235 -25.78 -3.78 -4.29
N THR A 236 -25.99 -2.47 -4.20
CA THR A 236 -26.28 -1.64 -5.39
C THR A 236 -25.14 -1.64 -6.40
N LEU A 237 -23.89 -1.78 -5.95
CA LEU A 237 -22.72 -1.95 -6.84
C LEU A 237 -22.70 -3.31 -7.56
N TYR A 238 -23.37 -4.33 -7.04
CA TYR A 238 -23.50 -5.63 -7.69
C TYR A 238 -24.83 -5.78 -8.48
N GLU A 239 -25.84 -4.96 -8.18
CA GLU A 239 -27.09 -4.89 -8.94
C GLU A 239 -26.78 -4.51 -10.40
N GLY A 240 -27.07 -5.44 -11.33
CA GLY A 240 -26.80 -5.29 -12.76
C GLY A 240 -25.72 -6.23 -13.32
N GLN A 241 -25.00 -6.99 -12.48
CA GLN A 241 -24.03 -8.00 -12.93
C GLN A 241 -24.55 -9.42 -12.67
N PRO A 242 -25.02 -10.16 -13.70
CA PRO A 242 -25.60 -11.50 -13.51
C PRO A 242 -24.56 -12.51 -12.98
N GLU A 243 -23.28 -12.30 -13.25
CA GLU A 243 -22.19 -13.16 -12.78
C GLU A 243 -21.94 -13.07 -11.26
N LYS A 244 -22.48 -12.05 -10.57
CA LYS A 244 -22.18 -11.78 -9.14
C LYS A 244 -23.31 -12.06 -8.17
N ILE A 245 -24.32 -12.84 -8.56
CA ILE A 245 -25.46 -13.20 -7.70
C ILE A 245 -24.99 -13.88 -6.40
N ASP A 246 -24.02 -14.79 -6.47
CA ASP A 246 -23.45 -15.46 -5.29
C ASP A 246 -22.73 -14.48 -4.35
N SER A 247 -22.10 -13.44 -4.92
CA SER A 247 -21.46 -12.38 -4.14
C SER A 247 -22.49 -11.48 -3.46
N CYS A 248 -23.60 -11.13 -4.13
CA CYS A 248 -24.74 -10.43 -3.51
C CYS A 248 -25.29 -11.24 -2.34
N ARG A 249 -25.48 -12.55 -2.54
CA ARG A 249 -25.96 -13.46 -1.49
C ARG A 249 -25.04 -13.46 -0.28
N ALA A 250 -23.73 -13.60 -0.50
CA ALA A 250 -22.74 -13.58 0.57
C ALA A 250 -22.72 -12.25 1.35
N VAL A 251 -22.98 -11.11 0.68
CA VAL A 251 -23.13 -9.82 1.33
C VAL A 251 -24.36 -9.81 2.25
N TYR A 252 -25.52 -10.22 1.75
CA TYR A 252 -26.73 -10.29 2.57
C TYR A 252 -26.62 -11.27 3.74
N ASP A 253 -26.01 -12.44 3.52
CA ASP A 253 -25.71 -13.40 4.58
C ASP A 253 -24.84 -12.78 5.67
N ARG A 254 -23.84 -11.96 5.30
CA ARG A 254 -23.03 -11.22 6.28
C ARG A 254 -23.82 -10.16 7.04
N ILE A 255 -24.75 -9.45 6.41
CA ILE A 255 -25.61 -8.49 7.11
C ILE A 255 -26.48 -9.20 8.17
N LEU A 256 -27.01 -10.38 7.82
CA LEU A 256 -27.79 -11.23 8.73
C LEU A 256 -26.94 -11.81 9.86
N ASP A 257 -25.74 -12.32 9.56
CA ASP A 257 -24.78 -12.83 10.55
C ASP A 257 -24.42 -11.77 11.59
N LEU A 258 -24.15 -10.55 11.14
CA LEU A 258 -23.76 -9.43 12.00
C LEU A 258 -24.95 -8.86 12.80
N ARG A 259 -26.17 -9.35 12.58
CA ARG A 259 -27.42 -8.94 13.25
C ARG A 259 -27.71 -7.44 13.13
N ILE A 260 -27.37 -6.84 11.99
CA ILE A 260 -27.58 -5.41 11.70
C ILE A 260 -28.65 -5.20 10.64
N ALA A 261 -29.24 -6.30 10.16
CA ALA A 261 -30.34 -6.22 9.22
C ALA A 261 -31.47 -5.38 9.81
N THR A 262 -32.10 -4.56 8.97
CA THR A 262 -33.44 -4.03 9.24
C THR A 262 -34.46 -4.97 8.59
N PRO A 263 -35.74 -4.97 9.03
CA PRO A 263 -36.78 -5.77 8.40
C PRO A 263 -36.87 -5.53 6.88
N GLN A 264 -36.65 -4.29 6.44
CA GLN A 264 -36.60 -3.92 5.02
C GLN A 264 -35.46 -4.61 4.26
N VAL A 265 -34.28 -4.75 4.86
CA VAL A 265 -33.13 -5.43 4.23
C VAL A 265 -33.44 -6.90 3.99
N VAL A 266 -34.11 -7.57 4.94
CA VAL A 266 -34.54 -8.97 4.80
C VAL A 266 -35.55 -9.12 3.66
N ILE A 267 -36.51 -8.21 3.58
CA ILE A 267 -37.49 -8.18 2.50
C ILE A 267 -36.80 -7.99 1.14
N ASN A 268 -35.89 -7.00 1.02
CA ASN A 268 -35.15 -6.74 -0.21
C ASN A 268 -34.31 -7.96 -0.63
N TYR A 269 -33.65 -8.62 0.33
CA TYR A 269 -32.87 -9.84 0.06
C TYR A 269 -33.74 -10.98 -0.47
N ALA A 270 -34.90 -11.20 0.15
CA ALA A 270 -35.80 -12.25 -0.27
C ALA A 270 -36.46 -11.95 -1.63
N MET A 271 -36.79 -10.68 -1.91
CA MET A 271 -37.22 -10.25 -3.24
C MET A 271 -36.14 -10.48 -4.30
N PHE A 272 -34.89 -10.13 -4.01
CA PHE A 272 -33.76 -10.36 -4.91
C PHE A 272 -33.58 -11.85 -5.24
N LEU A 273 -33.70 -12.74 -4.25
CA LEU A 273 -33.63 -14.19 -4.46
C LEU A 273 -34.82 -14.74 -5.26
N GLU A 274 -36.02 -14.17 -5.07
CA GLU A 274 -37.21 -14.53 -5.84
C GLU A 274 -37.06 -14.13 -7.33
N GLU A 275 -36.50 -12.96 -7.63
CA GLU A 275 -36.25 -12.50 -9.01
C GLU A 275 -35.27 -13.40 -9.77
N HIS A 276 -34.38 -14.09 -9.06
CA HIS A 276 -33.39 -15.01 -9.63
C HIS A 276 -33.79 -16.49 -9.50
N ASP A 277 -35.08 -16.79 -9.26
CA ASP A 277 -35.64 -18.14 -9.14
C ASP A 277 -35.10 -19.01 -7.97
N TYR A 278 -34.41 -18.42 -6.98
CA TYR A 278 -33.90 -19.10 -5.79
C TYR A 278 -34.93 -19.14 -4.65
N TYR A 279 -36.10 -19.72 -4.91
CA TYR A 279 -37.23 -19.70 -3.98
C TYR A 279 -36.93 -20.36 -2.61
N GLU A 280 -36.21 -21.49 -2.58
CA GLU A 280 -35.88 -22.16 -1.31
C GLU A 280 -35.00 -21.29 -0.41
N TYR A 281 -34.04 -20.58 -1.00
CA TYR A 281 -33.17 -19.67 -0.27
C TYR A 281 -33.93 -18.42 0.17
N ALA A 282 -34.88 -17.93 -0.62
CA ALA A 282 -35.75 -16.82 -0.24
C ALA A 282 -36.57 -17.16 1.01
N PHE A 283 -37.16 -18.37 1.08
CA PHE A 283 -37.88 -18.81 2.28
C PHE A 283 -36.97 -18.97 3.50
N LYS A 284 -35.76 -19.54 3.34
CA LYS A 284 -34.76 -19.59 4.41
C LYS A 284 -34.36 -18.20 4.91
N ALA A 285 -34.25 -17.22 4.01
CA ALA A 285 -33.96 -15.83 4.35
C ALA A 285 -35.09 -15.21 5.20
N TYR A 286 -36.35 -15.42 4.82
CA TYR A 286 -37.50 -14.98 5.61
C TYR A 286 -37.54 -15.64 7.00
N GLU A 287 -37.36 -16.95 7.09
CA GLU A 287 -37.33 -17.68 8.37
C GLU A 287 -36.22 -17.17 9.30
N ARG A 288 -35.04 -16.91 8.72
CA ARG A 288 -33.91 -16.33 9.45
C ARG A 288 -34.21 -14.90 9.91
N GLY A 289 -34.87 -14.10 9.08
CA GLY A 289 -35.36 -12.78 9.47
C GLY A 289 -36.37 -12.83 10.62
N VAL A 290 -37.33 -13.75 10.58
CA VAL A 290 -38.32 -13.95 11.65
C VAL A 290 -37.67 -14.33 12.97
N ALA A 291 -36.63 -15.17 12.94
CA ALA A 291 -35.89 -15.54 14.15
C ALA A 291 -35.07 -14.38 14.75
N LEU A 292 -34.70 -13.38 13.94
CA LEU A 292 -33.87 -12.23 14.36
C LEU A 292 -34.69 -11.11 15.01
N PHE A 293 -35.90 -10.81 14.52
CA PHE A 293 -36.71 -9.70 15.01
C PHE A 293 -37.77 -10.15 16.03
N LYS A 294 -38.25 -9.21 16.86
CA LYS A 294 -39.38 -9.41 17.78
C LYS A 294 -40.57 -8.55 17.34
N TRP A 295 -41.76 -8.95 17.78
CA TRP A 295 -42.97 -8.14 17.57
C TRP A 295 -42.76 -6.71 18.09
N PRO A 296 -43.15 -5.64 17.36
CA PRO A 296 -44.01 -5.58 16.16
C PRO A 296 -43.30 -5.68 14.79
N GLN A 297 -41.98 -5.59 14.74
CA GLN A 297 -41.20 -5.43 13.49
C GLN A 297 -41.22 -6.68 12.58
N VAL A 298 -41.55 -7.84 13.14
CA VAL A 298 -41.67 -9.10 12.41
C VAL A 298 -42.95 -9.15 11.56
N PHE A 299 -43.95 -8.32 11.85
CA PHE A 299 -45.26 -8.38 11.21
C PHE A 299 -45.17 -8.26 9.68
N ASP A 300 -44.38 -7.31 9.20
CA ASP A 300 -44.21 -7.06 7.76
C ASP A 300 -43.52 -8.25 7.07
N ILE A 301 -42.53 -8.86 7.73
CA ILE A 301 -41.82 -10.04 7.25
C ILE A 301 -42.77 -11.25 7.17
N TRP A 302 -43.57 -11.49 8.23
CA TRP A 302 -44.55 -12.58 8.26
C TRP A 302 -45.62 -12.42 7.19
N ASN A 303 -46.17 -11.21 7.01
CA ASN A 303 -47.20 -10.97 6.00
C ASN A 303 -46.68 -11.23 4.60
N LEU A 304 -45.47 -10.77 4.27
CA LEU A 304 -44.88 -11.01 2.96
C LEU A 304 -44.55 -12.50 2.77
N TYR A 305 -43.96 -13.15 3.78
CA TYR A 305 -43.67 -14.59 3.74
C TYR A 305 -44.93 -15.42 3.50
N LEU A 306 -46.01 -15.19 4.26
CA LEU A 306 -47.26 -15.95 4.15
C LEU A 306 -47.97 -15.70 2.82
N THR A 307 -48.05 -14.44 2.37
CA THR A 307 -48.68 -14.13 1.08
C THR A 307 -47.95 -14.78 -0.09
N LYS A 308 -46.61 -14.78 -0.07
CA LYS A 308 -45.77 -15.41 -1.10
C LYS A 308 -45.83 -16.94 -1.03
N PHE A 309 -45.80 -17.51 0.17
CA PHE A 309 -45.94 -18.95 0.38
C PHE A 309 -47.29 -19.47 -0.12
N VAL A 310 -48.39 -18.80 0.24
CA VAL A 310 -49.74 -19.13 -0.25
C VAL A 310 -49.81 -19.01 -1.77
N LYS A 311 -49.30 -17.91 -2.35
CA LYS A 311 -49.31 -17.71 -3.81
C LYS A 311 -48.59 -18.82 -4.56
N ARG A 312 -47.57 -19.47 -3.99
CA ARG A 312 -46.83 -20.55 -4.66
C ARG A 312 -47.36 -21.95 -4.37
N TYR A 313 -47.74 -22.26 -3.13
CA TYR A 313 -48.14 -23.62 -2.77
C TYR A 313 -49.65 -23.89 -2.87
N VAL A 314 -50.48 -22.84 -2.81
CA VAL A 314 -51.95 -22.98 -2.91
C VAL A 314 -52.44 -22.83 -4.35
N SER A 315 -51.71 -22.13 -5.22
CA SER A 315 -52.05 -21.99 -6.65
C SER A 315 -51.72 -23.20 -7.53
N TYR A 316 -50.93 -24.15 -7.01
CA TYR A 316 -50.56 -25.40 -7.68
C TYR A 316 -51.50 -26.58 -7.33
N ARG A 317 -52.58 -26.34 -6.58
CA ARG A 317 -53.69 -27.29 -6.35
C ARG A 317 -54.91 -26.90 -7.16
#